data_AF-A0A966N430-F1
#
_entry.id   AF-A0A966N430-F1
#
_cell.length_a   1.000
_cell.length_b   1.000
_cell.length_c   1.000
_cell.angle_alpha   90.00
_cell.angle_beta   90.00
_cell.angle_gamma   90.00
#
_symmetry.space_group_name_H-M   'P 1'
#
loop_
_entity.id
_entity.type
_entity.pdbx_description
1 polymer ?
#
loop_
_entity_poly.entity_id
_entity_poly.type
_entity_poly.pdbx_seq_one_letter_code
_entity_poly.pdbx_strand_id
1 'polypeptide(L)'
;LSSYLPWLGFPERTMFFFYAIAFQPFMILGIIYIAQKALENDKSRLERRRYFVGLIALIALCFAYFYPLFVGGVMTYADWYARMWFPNWI
;
A
#
# COMPACT_ATOMS: atom_id res chain seq x y z
N LEU A 1 14.22 1.72 9.38
CA LEU A 1 15.44 1.05 8.86
C LEU A 1 15.85 -0.14 9.74
N SER A 2 15.88 0.00 11.07
CA SER A 2 16.26 -1.08 12.00
C SER A 2 15.46 -2.38 11.90
N SER A 3 14.22 -2.34 11.40
CA SER A 3 13.38 -3.53 11.22
C SER A 3 13.59 -4.28 9.89
N TYR A 4 14.18 -3.64 8.87
CA TYR A 4 14.40 -4.24 7.54
C TYR A 4 15.88 -4.57 7.29
N LEU A 5 16.80 -3.73 7.79
CA LEU A 5 18.25 -3.92 7.64
C LEU A 5 18.79 -5.29 8.08
N PRO A 6 18.33 -5.89 9.19
CA PRO A 6 18.81 -7.22 9.59
C PRO A 6 18.58 -8.29 8.53
N TRP A 7 17.49 -8.19 7.75
CA TRP A 7 17.16 -9.17 6.72
C TRP A 7 18.08 -9.09 5.50
N LEU A 8 18.65 -7.91 5.21
CA LEU A 8 19.66 -7.77 4.16
C LEU A 8 20.99 -8.49 4.49
N GLY A 9 21.24 -8.73 5.78
CA GLY A 9 22.44 -9.46 6.25
C GLY A 9 22.31 -10.98 6.20
N PHE A 10 21.12 -11.53 5.94
CA PHE A 10 20.88 -12.97 5.87
C PHE A 10 20.11 -13.36 4.59
N PRO A 11 20.66 -13.08 3.40
CA PRO A 11 19.99 -13.42 2.13
C PRO A 11 19.90 -14.94 1.91
N GLU A 12 20.70 -15.72 2.64
CA GLU A 12 20.74 -17.19 2.57
C GLU A 12 19.42 -17.85 3.01
N ARG A 13 18.53 -17.10 3.68
CA ARG A 13 17.22 -17.60 4.14
C ARG A 13 16.12 -17.22 3.16
N THR A 14 15.22 -18.16 2.91
CA THR A 14 14.02 -17.92 2.09
C THR A 14 13.15 -16.83 2.73
N MET A 15 12.84 -15.79 1.96
CA MET A 15 12.05 -14.64 2.41
C MET A 15 10.69 -14.60 1.73
N PHE A 16 9.64 -14.40 2.51
CA PHE A 16 8.27 -14.20 2.03
C PHE A 16 7.82 -12.76 2.26
N PHE A 17 6.89 -12.27 1.42
CA PHE A 17 6.37 -10.90 1.50
C PHE A 17 5.72 -10.56 2.86
N PHE A 18 5.19 -11.57 3.57
CA PHE A 18 4.64 -11.44 4.92
C PHE A 18 5.58 -10.74 5.92
N TYR A 19 6.90 -10.90 5.78
CA TYR A 19 7.86 -10.26 6.69
C TYR A 19 7.84 -8.72 6.59
N ALA A 20 7.24 -8.15 5.54
CA ALA A 20 7.09 -6.71 5.40
C ALA A 20 6.16 -6.06 6.44
N ILE A 21 5.25 -6.84 7.04
CA ILE A 21 4.29 -6.34 8.04
C ILE A 21 4.99 -5.65 9.21
N ALA A 22 6.17 -6.14 9.62
CA ALA A 22 6.94 -5.60 10.75
C ALA A 22 7.38 -4.13 10.55
N PHE A 23 7.64 -3.70 9.31
CA PHE A 23 8.04 -2.32 9.03
C PHE A 23 6.93 -1.46 8.39
N GLN A 24 5.87 -2.10 7.87
CA GLN A 24 4.73 -1.44 7.23
C GLN A 24 4.14 -0.26 8.02
N PRO A 25 3.88 -0.32 9.35
CA PRO A 25 3.29 0.82 10.06
C PRO A 25 4.20 2.05 10.05
N PHE A 26 5.52 1.86 10.14
CA PHE A 26 6.49 2.96 10.11
C PHE A 26 6.59 3.59 8.72
N MET A 27 6.46 2.80 7.66
CA MET A 27 6.36 3.32 6.29
C MET A 27 5.13 4.21 6.11
N ILE A 28 3.97 3.75 6.60
CA ILE A 28 2.71 4.51 6.54
C ILE A 28 2.87 5.85 7.26
N LEU A 29 3.44 5.84 8.47
CA LEU A 29 3.71 7.08 9.22
C LEU A 29 4.67 8.02 8.48
N GLY A 30 5.70 7.49 7.82
CA GLY A 30 6.61 8.30 7.00
C GLY A 30 5.90 8.98 5.83
N ILE A 31 5.02 8.26 5.13
CA ILE A 31 4.21 8.83 4.05
C ILE A 31 3.27 9.91 4.59
N ILE A 32 2.61 9.65 5.73
CA ILE A 32 1.73 10.64 6.38
C ILE A 32 2.50 11.90 6.79
N TYR A 33 3.72 11.75 7.31
CA TYR A 33 4.56 12.89 7.67
C TYR A 33 4.95 13.73 6.46
N ILE A 34 5.40 13.09 5.37
CA ILE A 34 5.72 13.79 4.12
C ILE A 34 4.47 14.50 3.57
N ALA A 35 3.32 13.84 3.63
CA ALA A 35 2.04 14.41 3.23
C ALA A 35 1.66 15.64 4.06
N GLN A 36 1.80 15.56 5.38
CA GLN A 36 1.53 16.67 6.28
C GLN A 36 2.47 17.84 6.04
N LYS A 37 3.77 17.58 5.89
CA LYS A 37 4.77 18.61 5.57
C LYS A 37 4.50 19.28 4.22
N ALA A 38 4.04 18.53 3.23
CA ALA A 38 3.63 19.07 1.94
C ALA A 38 2.39 20.00 2.05
N LEU A 39 1.58 19.86 3.10
CA LEU A 39 0.40 20.69 3.35
C LEU A 39 0.65 21.94 4.19
N GLU A 40 1.87 22.16 4.69
CA GLU A 40 2.19 23.31 5.56
C GLU A 40 2.18 24.66 4.82
N ASN A 41 2.36 24.65 3.50
CA ASN A 41 2.45 25.89 2.72
C ASN A 41 1.06 26.46 2.38
N ASP A 42 0.73 27.60 2.96
CA ASP A 42 -0.65 28.10 3.09
C ASP A 42 -1.30 28.45 1.74
N LYS A 43 -0.53 29.01 0.80
CA LYS A 43 -1.04 29.50 -0.51
C LYS A 43 -1.71 28.43 -1.37
N SER A 44 -1.42 27.15 -1.16
CA SER A 44 -1.93 26.03 -1.97
C SER A 44 -2.54 24.90 -1.12
N ARG A 45 -2.80 25.16 0.15
CA ARG A 45 -3.23 24.16 1.13
C ARG A 45 -4.57 23.51 0.78
N LEU A 46 -5.53 24.30 0.28
CA LEU A 46 -6.86 23.83 -0.11
C LEU A 46 -6.80 22.85 -1.30
N GLU A 47 -6.06 23.19 -2.34
CA GLU A 47 -5.89 22.33 -3.52
C GLU A 47 -5.16 21.03 -3.17
N ARG A 48 -4.03 21.13 -2.46
CA ARG A 48 -3.28 19.96 -1.98
C ARG A 48 -4.13 19.04 -1.11
N ARG A 49 -4.96 19.61 -0.23
CA ARG A 49 -5.88 18.82 0.60
C ARG A 49 -6.91 18.07 -0.24
N ARG A 50 -7.45 18.65 -1.31
CA ARG A 50 -8.36 17.96 -2.24
C ARG A 50 -7.68 16.76 -2.89
N TYR A 51 -6.43 16.92 -3.35
CA TYR A 51 -5.66 15.80 -3.91
C TYR A 51 -5.42 14.70 -2.88
N PHE A 52 -5.09 15.03 -1.63
CA PHE A 52 -4.94 14.02 -0.56
C PHE A 52 -6.23 13.27 -0.27
N VAL A 53 -7.37 13.96 -0.20
CA VAL A 53 -8.68 13.31 -0.03
C VAL A 53 -8.99 12.40 -1.22
N GLY A 54 -8.73 12.86 -2.44
CA GLY A 54 -8.90 12.07 -3.66
C GLY A 54 -8.01 10.82 -3.66
N LEU A 55 -6.77 10.93 -3.21
CA LEU A 55 -5.85 9.80 -3.08
C LEU A 55 -6.38 8.77 -2.07
N ILE A 56 -6.84 9.21 -0.90
CA ILE A 56 -7.43 8.32 0.12
C ILE A 56 -8.67 7.61 -0.43
N ALA A 57 -9.54 8.34 -1.14
CA ALA A 57 -10.72 7.75 -1.78
C ALA A 57 -10.35 6.70 -2.83
N LEU A 58 -9.33 6.98 -3.66
CA LEU A 58 -8.82 6.02 -4.65
C LEU A 58 -8.25 4.77 -3.98
N ILE A 59 -7.47 4.92 -2.91
CA ILE A 59 -6.97 3.79 -2.12
C ILE A 59 -8.13 2.95 -1.59
N ALA A 60 -9.16 3.59 -1.01
CA ALA A 60 -10.34 2.88 -0.51
C ALA A 60 -11.08 2.12 -1.63
N LEU A 61 -11.21 2.72 -2.83
CA LEU A 61 -11.79 2.07 -4.00
C LEU A 61 -10.97 0.84 -4.45
N CYS A 62 -9.64 0.93 -4.42
CA CYS A 62 -8.78 -0.24 -4.65
C CYS A 62 -9.07 -1.33 -3.62
N PHE A 63 -9.10 -1.01 -2.33
CA PHE A 63 -9.42 -2.00 -1.29
C PHE A 63 -10.81 -2.63 -1.48
N ALA A 64 -11.81 -1.84 -1.91
CA ALA A 64 -13.14 -2.36 -2.23
C ALA A 64 -13.13 -3.31 -3.44
N TYR A 65 -12.40 -2.98 -4.51
CA TYR A 65 -12.27 -3.82 -5.69
C TYR A 65 -11.59 -5.17 -5.40
N PHE A 66 -10.56 -5.15 -4.55
CA PHE A 66 -9.81 -6.34 -4.10
C PHE A 66 -10.44 -7.07 -2.91
N TYR A 67 -11.51 -6.54 -2.31
CA TYR A 67 -12.14 -7.12 -1.12
C TYR A 67 -12.44 -8.63 -1.21
N PRO A 68 -13.00 -9.16 -2.33
CA PRO A 68 -13.27 -10.59 -2.45
C PRO A 68 -12.01 -11.47 -2.32
N LEU A 69 -10.84 -10.97 -2.77
CA LEU A 69 -9.57 -11.69 -2.64
C LEU A 69 -9.11 -11.73 -1.17
N PHE A 70 -9.31 -10.66 -0.42
CA PHE A 70 -8.88 -10.59 0.99
C PHE A 70 -9.69 -11.50 1.90
N VAL A 71 -10.98 -11.71 1.61
CA VAL A 71 -11.87 -12.55 2.41
C VAL A 71 -11.96 -13.99 1.90
N GLY A 72 -11.28 -14.33 0.80
CA GLY A 72 -11.38 -15.66 0.19
C GLY A 72 -12.78 -15.97 -0.37
N GLY A 73 -13.47 -14.96 -0.91
CA GLY A 73 -14.80 -15.12 -1.49
C GLY A 73 -14.79 -15.98 -2.77
N VAL A 74 -15.92 -16.63 -3.05
CA VAL A 74 -16.09 -17.41 -4.29
C VAL A 74 -16.17 -16.47 -5.48
N MET A 75 -15.34 -16.72 -6.50
CA MET A 75 -15.27 -15.91 -7.73
C MET A 75 -14.98 -16.78 -8.94
N THR A 76 -15.38 -16.32 -10.13
CA THR A 76 -15.02 -16.99 -11.38
C THR A 76 -13.54 -16.75 -11.71
N TYR A 77 -12.95 -17.60 -12.54
CA TYR A 77 -11.56 -17.40 -13.00
C TYR A 77 -11.39 -16.06 -13.72
N ALA A 78 -12.37 -15.65 -14.54
CA ALA A 78 -12.33 -14.36 -15.24
C ALA A 78 -12.33 -13.17 -14.26
N ASP A 79 -13.17 -13.23 -13.22
CA ASP A 79 -13.21 -12.19 -12.18
C ASP A 79 -11.91 -12.11 -11.38
N TRP A 80 -11.32 -13.27 -11.08
CA TRP A 80 -10.03 -13.37 -10.42
C TRP A 80 -8.91 -12.80 -11.31
N TYR A 81 -8.87 -13.20 -12.57
CA TYR A 81 -7.85 -12.77 -13.53
C TYR A 81 -7.92 -11.26 -13.78
N ALA A 82 -9.11 -10.66 -13.81
CA ALA A 82 -9.30 -9.20 -13.93
C ALA A 82 -8.69 -8.40 -12.76
N ARG A 83 -8.37 -9.05 -11.64
CA ARG A 83 -7.67 -8.44 -10.48
C ARG A 83 -6.16 -8.64 -10.53
N MET A 84 -5.64 -9.48 -11.43
CA MET A 84 -4.21 -9.71 -11.63
C MET A 84 -3.61 -8.65 -12.54
N TRP A 85 -3.44 -7.45 -11.97
CA TRP A 85 -2.93 -6.28 -12.69
C TRP A 85 -1.50 -6.44 -13.20
N PHE A 86 -0.71 -7.32 -12.59
CA PHE A 86 0.67 -7.58 -12.99
C PHE A 86 0.84 -9.05 -13.39
N PRO A 87 1.66 -9.34 -14.43
CA PRO A 87 1.87 -10.70 -14.90
C PRO A 87 2.41 -11.66 -13.81
N ASN A 88 3.20 -11.14 -12.87
CA ASN A 88 3.84 -11.92 -11.80
C ASN A 88 2.92 -12.21 -10.60
N TRP A 89 1.62 -11.88 -10.68
CA TRP A 89 0.65 -12.19 -9.62
C TRP A 89 -0.07 -13.53 -9.81
N ILE A 90 0.22 -14.22 -10.92
CA ILE A 90 -0.35 -15.49 -11.33
C ILE A 90 0.67 -16.61 -11.13
#